data_AF-A0A1B1S613-F1
#
_entry.id   AF-A0A1B1S613-F1
#
_cell.length_a   1.000
_cell.length_b   1.000
_cell.length_c   1.000
_cell.angle_alpha   90.00
_cell.angle_beta   90.00
_cell.angle_gamma   90.00
#
_symmetry.space_group_name_H-M   'P 1'
#
loop_
_entity.id
_entity.type
_entity.pdbx_description
1 polymer ?
#
loop_
_entity_poly.entity_id
_entity_poly.type
_entity_poly.pdbx_seq_one_letter_code
_entity_poly.pdbx_strand_id
1 'polypeptide(L)'
;MKDYRIGIALSVGMAILLLVINAEVYQNVMSIALPMILLVLHVVVYKQYLREKRYGVYFGFVLLLGIVVVFSFPALTHQQAETKVSSSYDMEQLEFTTVPVISSWNPLDPKGAYLFSGISRTEGKLVVFVSTKTGEVHQTNP
;
A
#
# COMPACT_ATOMS: atom_id res chain seq x y z
N MET A 1 15.81 26.29 -12.30
CA MET A 1 15.91 24.99 -11.59
C MET A 1 16.08 25.12 -10.08
N LYS A 2 16.77 26.14 -9.55
CA LYS A 2 16.99 26.30 -8.09
C LYS A 2 15.69 26.33 -7.26
N ASP A 3 14.63 26.99 -7.75
CA ASP A 3 13.35 27.16 -7.04
C ASP A 3 12.53 25.87 -6.91
N TYR A 4 12.81 24.83 -7.71
CA TYR A 4 12.10 23.55 -7.63
C TYR A 4 12.75 22.58 -6.66
N ARG A 5 13.99 22.85 -6.22
CA ARG A 5 14.81 21.90 -5.46
C ARG A 5 14.13 21.42 -4.19
N ILE A 6 13.45 22.33 -3.48
CA ILE A 6 12.76 22.00 -2.23
C ILE A 6 11.57 21.09 -2.51
N GLY A 7 10.71 21.46 -3.46
CA GLY A 7 9.58 20.64 -3.87
C GLY A 7 10.00 19.25 -4.36
N ILE A 8 11.08 19.18 -5.16
CA ILE A 8 11.68 17.92 -5.62
C ILE A 8 12.20 17.09 -4.45
N ALA A 9 12.99 17.68 -3.55
CA ALA A 9 13.55 16.95 -2.40
C ALA A 9 12.45 16.37 -1.51
N LEU A 10 11.39 17.14 -1.24
CA LEU A 10 10.23 16.67 -0.48
C LEU A 10 9.49 15.54 -1.21
N SER A 11 9.20 15.72 -2.50
CA SER A 11 8.51 14.71 -3.30
C SER A 11 9.30 13.40 -3.39
N VAL A 12 10.62 13.49 -3.63
CA VAL A 12 11.50 12.33 -3.72
C VAL A 12 11.64 11.64 -2.37
N GLY A 13 11.82 12.40 -1.29
CA GLY A 13 11.88 11.83 0.07
C GLY A 13 10.61 11.07 0.42
N MET A 14 9.44 11.65 0.14
CA MET A 14 8.15 10.99 0.36
C MET A 14 7.96 9.77 -0.55
N ALA A 15 8.37 9.85 -1.82
CA ALA A 15 8.30 8.73 -2.75
C ALA A 15 9.15 7.54 -2.28
N ILE A 16 10.38 7.79 -1.83
CA ILE A 16 11.27 6.77 -1.27
C ILE A 16 10.62 6.14 -0.04
N LEU A 17 10.08 6.95 0.87
CA LEU A 17 9.43 6.46 2.08
C LEU A 17 8.23 5.55 1.76
N LEU A 18 7.37 5.93 0.81
CA LEU A 18 6.25 5.10 0.36
C LEU A 18 6.72 3.80 -0.29
N LEU A 19 7.78 3.83 -1.08
CA LEU A 19 8.35 2.64 -1.71
C LEU A 19 8.92 1.67 -0.68
N VAL A 20 9.68 2.18 0.30
CA VAL A 20 10.25 1.36 1.40
C VAL A 20 9.13 0.74 2.23
N ILE A 21 8.11 1.51 2.61
CA ILE A 21 6.97 0.99 3.36
C ILE A 21 6.23 -0.09 2.54
N ASN A 22 6.00 0.15 1.24
CA ASN A 22 5.35 -0.84 0.40
C ASN A 22 6.15 -2.14 0.28
N ALA A 23 7.47 -2.04 0.12
CA ALA A 23 8.34 -3.22 -0.01
C ALA A 23 8.47 -3.99 1.31
N GLU A 24 8.81 -3.31 2.41
CA GLU A 24 9.16 -3.95 3.68
C GLU A 24 7.94 -4.34 4.51
N VAL A 25 6.89 -3.50 4.54
CA VAL A 25 5.74 -3.69 5.45
C VAL A 25 4.58 -4.40 4.75
N TYR A 26 4.35 -4.06 3.48
CA TYR A 26 3.18 -4.51 2.71
C TYR A 26 3.51 -5.49 1.59
N GLN A 27 4.78 -5.89 1.42
CA GLN A 27 5.20 -6.88 0.42
C GLN A 27 4.65 -6.59 -0.99
N ASN A 28 4.71 -5.32 -1.39
CA ASN A 28 4.33 -4.79 -2.70
C ASN A 28 2.81 -4.81 -3.04
N VAL A 29 1.92 -4.97 -2.06
CA VAL A 29 0.46 -4.95 -2.33
C VAL A 29 -0.18 -3.56 -2.28
N MET A 30 0.49 -2.55 -1.69
CA MET A 30 -0.04 -1.18 -1.56
C MET A 30 -0.19 -0.51 -2.94
N SER A 31 -1.27 0.26 -3.14
CA SER A 31 -1.42 1.04 -4.36
C SER A 31 -0.62 2.35 -4.32
N ILE A 32 0.57 2.35 -4.92
CA ILE A 32 1.44 3.53 -4.94
C ILE A 32 1.24 4.44 -6.15
N ALA A 33 0.43 4.04 -7.15
CA ALA A 33 0.37 4.72 -8.43
C ALA A 33 -0.16 6.16 -8.32
N LEU A 34 -1.32 6.35 -7.69
CA LEU A 34 -1.92 7.67 -7.52
C LEU A 34 -1.11 8.59 -6.57
N PRO A 35 -0.62 8.10 -5.40
CA PRO A 35 0.34 8.86 -4.59
C PRO A 35 1.55 9.35 -5.39
N MET A 36 2.14 8.50 -6.22
CA MET A 36 3.32 8.87 -7.03
C MET A 36 2.99 9.96 -8.06
N ILE A 37 1.85 9.86 -8.76
CA ILE A 37 1.39 10.91 -9.69
C ILE A 37 1.23 12.25 -8.96
N LEU A 38 0.61 12.24 -7.78
CA LEU A 38 0.43 13.46 -6.98
C LEU A 38 1.78 14.00 -6.47
N LEU A 39 2.73 13.14 -6.10
CA LEU A 39 4.08 13.59 -5.71
C LEU A 39 4.85 14.23 -6.86
N VAL A 40 4.66 13.75 -8.10
CA VAL A 40 5.23 14.41 -9.28
C VAL A 40 4.56 15.77 -9.50
N LEU A 41 3.22 15.82 -9.42
CA LEU A 41 2.44 17.05 -9.59
C LEU A 41 2.77 18.09 -8.50
N HIS A 42 3.09 17.64 -7.28
CA HIS A 42 3.52 18.48 -6.17
C HIS A 42 4.68 19.40 -6.55
N VAL A 43 5.64 18.95 -7.36
CA VAL A 43 6.78 19.78 -7.79
C VAL A 43 6.31 21.00 -8.60
N VAL A 44 5.30 20.83 -9.44
CA VAL A 44 4.71 21.91 -10.25
C VAL A 44 3.86 22.83 -9.38
N VAL A 45 2.98 22.25 -8.57
CA VAL A 45 2.06 22.96 -7.66
C VAL A 45 2.84 23.77 -6.63
N TYR A 46 3.91 23.21 -6.06
CA TYR A 46 4.79 23.89 -5.11
C TYR A 46 5.33 25.19 -5.69
N LYS A 47 5.87 25.16 -6.91
CA LYS A 47 6.40 26.39 -7.52
C LYS A 47 5.29 27.39 -7.83
N GLN A 48 4.19 26.94 -8.43
CA GLN A 48 3.16 27.85 -8.92
C GLN A 48 2.42 28.53 -7.77
N TYR A 49 1.94 27.76 -6.80
CA TYR A 49 1.05 28.29 -5.77
C TYR A 49 1.79 28.86 -4.56
N LEU A 50 2.96 28.32 -4.19
CA LEU A 50 3.74 28.89 -3.07
C LEU A 50 4.35 30.25 -3.46
N ARG A 51 4.82 30.38 -4.71
CA ARG A 51 5.40 31.64 -5.22
C ARG A 51 4.35 32.73 -5.39
N GLU A 52 3.14 32.37 -5.79
CA GLU A 52 1.98 33.29 -5.86
C GLU A 52 1.35 33.56 -4.49
N LYS A 53 1.95 33.08 -3.38
CA LYS A 53 1.41 33.19 -2.00
C LYS A 53 0.00 32.62 -1.84
N ARG A 54 -0.42 31.73 -2.73
CA ARG A 54 -1.71 31.03 -2.71
C ARG A 54 -1.62 29.82 -1.78
N TYR A 55 -1.27 30.06 -0.52
CA TYR A 55 -1.04 29.02 0.48
C TYR A 55 -2.25 28.12 0.70
N GLY A 56 -3.47 28.65 0.58
CA GLY A 56 -4.71 27.86 0.71
C GLY A 56 -4.84 26.77 -0.35
N VAL A 57 -4.52 27.08 -1.61
CA VAL A 57 -4.59 26.10 -2.72
C VAL A 57 -3.51 25.04 -2.56
N TYR A 58 -2.30 25.47 -2.19
CA TYR A 58 -1.20 24.54 -1.89
C TYR A 58 -1.55 23.62 -0.71
N PHE A 59 -2.13 24.16 0.37
CA PHE A 59 -2.57 23.38 1.52
C PHE A 59 -3.66 22.37 1.13
N GLY A 60 -4.65 22.77 0.33
CA GLY A 60 -5.68 21.86 -0.19
C GLY A 60 -5.09 20.71 -1.00
N PHE A 61 -4.07 20.99 -1.81
CA PHE A 61 -3.34 19.97 -2.55
C PHE A 61 -2.60 18.99 -1.62
N VAL A 62 -1.89 19.48 -0.62
CA VAL A 62 -1.19 18.63 0.36
C VAL A 62 -2.18 17.77 1.15
N LEU A 63 -3.33 18.32 1.51
CA LEU A 63 -4.40 17.58 2.18
C LEU A 63 -4.96 16.46 1.30
N LEU A 64 -5.22 16.75 0.02
CA LEU A 64 -5.63 15.74 -0.96
C LEU A 64 -4.60 14.61 -1.11
N LEU A 65 -3.31 14.96 -1.19
CA LEU A 65 -2.22 13.98 -1.22
C LEU A 65 -2.25 13.09 0.04
N GLY A 66 -2.43 13.69 1.23
CA GLY A 66 -2.55 12.96 2.49
C GLY A 66 -3.74 11.98 2.49
N ILE A 67 -4.92 12.42 2.04
CA ILE A 67 -6.10 11.56 1.89
C ILE A 67 -5.77 10.38 0.98
N VAL A 68 -5.24 10.64 -0.21
CA VAL A 68 -4.91 9.59 -1.18
C VAL A 68 -3.91 8.58 -0.62
N VAL A 69 -2.89 9.03 0.13
CA VAL A 69 -1.94 8.12 0.77
C VAL A 69 -2.63 7.22 1.80
N VAL A 70 -3.49 7.78 2.66
CA VAL A 70 -4.21 7.01 3.69
C VAL A 70 -5.12 5.96 3.06
N PHE A 71 -5.88 6.33 2.04
CA PHE A 71 -6.78 5.40 1.34
C PHE A 71 -6.06 4.38 0.45
N SER A 72 -4.77 4.57 0.19
CA SER A 72 -3.96 3.62 -0.57
C SER A 72 -3.40 2.48 0.30
N PHE A 73 -3.49 2.59 1.63
CA PHE A 73 -2.98 1.57 2.54
C PHE A 73 -3.86 0.31 2.53
N PRO A 74 -3.25 -0.88 2.42
CA PRO A 74 -3.94 -2.14 2.68
C PRO A 74 -4.53 -2.20 4.09
N ALA A 75 -5.62 -2.94 4.24
CA ALA A 75 -6.27 -3.18 5.53
C ALA A 75 -5.37 -3.89 6.54
N LEU A 76 -4.45 -4.74 6.06
CA LEU A 76 -3.50 -5.49 6.89
C LEU A 76 -2.08 -5.39 6.33
N THR A 77 -1.11 -5.27 7.23
CA THR A 77 0.31 -5.52 6.90
C THR A 77 0.56 -7.01 6.69
N HIS A 78 1.69 -7.37 6.09
CA HIS A 78 2.08 -8.77 5.93
C HIS A 78 2.12 -9.49 7.29
N GLN A 79 2.79 -8.90 8.28
CA GLN A 79 2.93 -9.48 9.63
C GLN A 79 1.57 -9.67 10.33
N GLN A 80 0.65 -8.72 10.16
CA GLN A 80 -0.71 -8.86 10.71
C GLN A 80 -1.48 -9.99 10.03
N ALA A 81 -1.35 -10.13 8.70
CA ALA A 81 -1.98 -11.21 7.96
C ALA A 81 -1.42 -12.58 8.37
N GLU A 82 -0.10 -12.71 8.46
CA GLU A 82 0.60 -13.93 8.91
C GLU A 82 0.18 -14.32 10.34
N THR A 83 0.13 -13.36 11.25
CA THR A 83 -0.31 -13.58 12.63
C THR A 83 -1.77 -14.04 12.68
N LYS A 84 -2.64 -13.44 11.85
CA LYS A 84 -4.05 -13.80 11.75
C LYS A 84 -4.24 -15.22 11.22
N VAL A 85 -3.48 -15.63 10.20
CA VAL A 85 -3.56 -16.97 9.60
C VAL A 85 -2.99 -18.02 10.54
N SER A 86 -1.79 -17.81 11.09
CA SER A 86 -1.17 -18.75 12.04
C SER A 86 -2.06 -19.02 13.26
N SER A 87 -2.63 -17.97 13.86
CA SER A 87 -3.50 -18.11 15.03
C SER A 87 -4.85 -18.74 14.73
N SER A 88 -5.41 -18.52 13.54
CA SER A 88 -6.76 -19.00 13.19
C SER A 88 -6.77 -20.43 12.65
N TYR A 89 -5.67 -20.90 12.06
CA TYR A 89 -5.62 -22.19 11.35
C TYR A 89 -4.55 -23.17 11.90
N ASP A 90 -3.84 -22.79 12.97
CA ASP A 90 -2.77 -23.58 13.62
C ASP A 90 -1.79 -24.19 12.61
N MET A 91 -1.32 -23.35 11.68
CA MET A 91 -0.41 -23.76 10.61
C MET A 91 1.03 -23.75 11.08
N GLU A 92 1.70 -24.88 10.88
CA GLU A 92 3.15 -24.97 10.94
C GLU A 92 3.72 -24.90 9.52
N GLN A 93 4.84 -24.18 9.35
CA GLN A 93 5.53 -24.00 8.07
C GLN A 93 4.71 -23.21 7.03
N LEU A 94 4.55 -21.92 7.29
CA LEU A 94 3.89 -20.98 6.38
C LEU A 94 4.84 -20.58 5.23
N GLU A 95 4.54 -21.05 4.03
CA GLU A 95 5.05 -20.45 2.81
C GLU A 95 4.16 -19.27 2.43
N PHE A 96 4.78 -18.18 1.99
CA PHE A 96 4.11 -16.94 1.63
C PHE A 96 4.37 -16.57 0.16
N THR A 97 3.32 -16.12 -0.53
CA THR A 97 3.46 -15.41 -1.80
C THR A 97 2.41 -14.30 -1.93
N THR A 98 2.74 -13.26 -2.68
CA THR A 98 1.78 -12.24 -3.11
C THR A 98 1.12 -12.69 -4.41
N VAL A 99 -0.21 -12.62 -4.48
CA VAL A 99 -0.97 -12.91 -5.71
C VAL A 99 -1.66 -11.65 -6.21
N PRO A 100 -1.65 -11.36 -7.53
CA PRO A 100 -2.35 -10.20 -8.07
C PRO A 100 -3.87 -10.38 -7.92
N VAL A 101 -4.57 -9.31 -7.54
CA VAL A 101 -6.03 -9.30 -7.48
C VAL A 101 -6.55 -8.56 -8.70
N ILE A 102 -7.31 -9.27 -9.55
CA ILE A 102 -7.97 -8.66 -10.70
C ILE A 102 -9.26 -8.02 -10.19
N SER A 103 -9.20 -6.73 -9.85
CA SER A 103 -10.37 -5.93 -9.47
C SER A 103 -10.80 -4.98 -10.60
N SER A 104 -11.97 -4.37 -10.44
CA SER A 104 -12.34 -3.18 -11.23
C SER A 104 -11.28 -2.08 -11.06
N TRP A 105 -11.15 -1.22 -12.08
CA TRP A 105 -10.14 -0.16 -12.10
C TRP A 105 -10.38 0.85 -10.97
N ASN A 106 -9.64 0.70 -9.87
CA ASN A 106 -9.60 1.64 -8.75
C ASN A 106 -8.13 1.90 -8.37
N PRO A 107 -7.60 3.12 -8.57
CA PRO A 107 -6.19 3.42 -8.32
C PRO A 107 -5.83 3.48 -6.83
N LEU A 108 -6.80 3.36 -5.92
CA LEU A 108 -6.60 3.30 -4.47
C LEU A 108 -6.65 1.87 -3.92
N ASP A 109 -7.24 0.92 -4.66
CA ASP A 109 -7.36 -0.45 -4.18
C ASP A 109 -5.99 -1.15 -4.19
N PRO A 110 -5.67 -1.96 -3.15
CA PRO A 110 -4.50 -2.82 -3.16
C PRO A 110 -4.44 -3.71 -4.40
N LYS A 111 -3.24 -3.91 -4.96
CA LYS A 111 -3.05 -4.61 -6.24
C LYS A 111 -2.88 -6.11 -6.11
N GLY A 112 -2.71 -6.61 -4.89
CA GLY A 112 -2.47 -8.01 -4.63
C GLY A 112 -2.99 -8.41 -3.26
N ALA A 113 -3.02 -9.70 -3.00
CA ALA A 113 -3.41 -10.30 -1.75
C ALA A 113 -2.29 -11.18 -1.21
N TYR A 114 -2.35 -11.49 0.08
CA TYR A 114 -1.40 -12.40 0.70
C TYR A 114 -1.94 -13.83 0.59
N LEU A 115 -1.14 -14.72 0.03
CA LEU A 115 -1.42 -16.15 -0.02
C LEU A 115 -0.45 -16.86 0.91
N PHE A 116 -1.00 -17.66 1.81
CA PHE A 116 -0.25 -18.49 2.75
C PHE A 116 -0.58 -19.95 2.47
N SER A 117 0.43 -20.81 2.46
CA SER A 117 0.26 -22.26 2.37
C SER A 117 1.10 -22.96 3.42
N GLY A 118 0.56 -24.00 4.04
CA GLY A 118 1.27 -24.73 5.09
C GLY A 118 0.55 -26.00 5.50
N ILE A 119 1.03 -26.63 6.56
CA ILE A 119 0.41 -27.83 7.14
C ILE A 119 -0.28 -27.42 8.43
N SER A 120 -1.60 -27.54 8.46
CA SER A 120 -2.41 -27.43 9.68
C SER A 120 -2.36 -28.75 10.43
N ARG A 121 -2.24 -28.69 11.76
CA ARG A 121 -2.26 -29.87 12.63
C ARG A 121 -3.60 -30.62 12.60
N THR A 122 -4.69 -29.95 12.22
CA THR A 122 -6.05 -30.51 12.20
C THR A 122 -6.52 -30.93 10.81
N GLU A 123 -6.18 -30.16 9.77
CA GLU A 123 -6.77 -30.32 8.43
C GLU A 123 -5.76 -30.76 7.35
N GLY A 124 -4.47 -30.93 7.70
CA GLY A 124 -3.44 -31.27 6.73
C GLY A 124 -3.02 -30.03 5.91
N LYS A 125 -2.74 -30.20 4.61
CA LYS A 125 -2.24 -29.08 3.78
C LYS A 125 -3.36 -28.05 3.53
N LEU A 126 -3.14 -26.82 3.96
CA LEU A 126 -4.06 -25.70 3.76
C LEU A 126 -3.46 -24.63 2.85
N VAL A 127 -4.32 -23.98 2.07
CA VAL A 127 -4.00 -22.75 1.37
C VAL A 127 -5.01 -21.69 1.78
N VAL A 128 -4.50 -20.54 2.23
CA VAL A 128 -5.30 -19.44 2.79
C VAL A 128 -4.98 -18.15 2.08
N PHE A 129 -6.02 -17.48 1.65
CA PHE A 129 -5.98 -16.20 0.99
C PHE A 129 -6.43 -15.11 1.97
N VAL A 130 -5.66 -14.04 2.09
CA VAL A 130 -6.01 -12.86 2.90
C VAL A 130 -6.20 -11.67 1.97
N SER A 131 -7.44 -11.17 1.92
CA SER A 131 -7.80 -9.95 1.21
C SER A 131 -7.11 -8.75 1.86
N THR A 132 -6.26 -8.07 1.10
CA THR A 132 -5.60 -6.83 1.53
C THR A 132 -6.52 -5.62 1.50
N LYS A 133 -7.70 -5.74 0.86
CA LYS A 133 -8.72 -4.69 0.81
C LYS A 133 -9.64 -4.73 2.02
N THR A 134 -10.11 -5.92 2.40
CA THR A 134 -11.09 -6.10 3.48
C THR A 134 -10.49 -6.69 4.76
N GLY A 135 -9.32 -7.32 4.67
CA GLY A 135 -8.72 -8.10 5.75
C GLY A 135 -9.40 -9.46 5.97
N GLU A 136 -10.36 -9.83 5.11
CA GLU A 136 -11.04 -11.12 5.17
C GLU A 136 -10.12 -12.27 4.77
N VAL A 137 -10.36 -13.42 5.39
CA VAL A 137 -9.56 -14.62 5.19
C VAL A 137 -10.45 -15.66 4.53
N HIS A 138 -9.98 -16.21 3.41
CA HIS A 138 -10.68 -17.24 2.64
C HIS A 138 -9.80 -18.49 2.57
N GLN A 139 -10.34 -19.61 3.06
CA GLN A 139 -9.71 -20.90 2.94
C GLN A 139 -10.02 -21.51 1.58
N THR A 140 -9.03 -22.12 0.96
CA THR A 140 -9.21 -22.97 -0.22
C THR A 140 -8.66 -24.35 0.11
N ASN A 141 -9.51 -25.37 0.10
CA ASN A 141 -9.02 -26.75 0.16
C ASN A 141 -8.49 -27.13 -1.24
N PRO A 142 -7.24 -27.60 -1.35
CA PRO A 142 -6.70 -28.10 -2.60
C PRO A 142 -7.42 -29.36 -3.10
#